data_AF-A0A803KCC7-F1
#
_entry.id   AF-A0A803KCC7-F1
#
_cell.length_a   1.000
_cell.length_b   1.000
_cell.length_c   1.000
_cell.angle_alpha   90.00
_cell.angle_beta   90.00
_cell.angle_gamma   90.00
#
_symmetry.space_group_name_H-M   'P 1'
#
loop_
_entity.id
_entity.type
_entity.pdbx_description
1 polymer ?
#
loop_
_entity_poly.entity_id
_entity_poly.type
_entity_poly.pdbx_seq_one_letter_code
_entity_poly.pdbx_strand_id
1 'polypeptide(L)'
;MIWEQRQSLLMIPVPQTQPDRLPTPPSRHRLRSDGTAESPLNMNCCCQGLPHNGHRSAWILVLLVILGSCMHPILKSIFCHIHSAITGSYISGTHSLVFVNCPNEQIAKEIARGTLEKRLAASVNIMPRTPVLSIWNGEIEESTEILLIIRSKTSMMPELFAYIRFVHIFETPDFISVPIDQGNLDYLKMIENVISEK
;
A
#
# COMPACT_ATOMS: atom_id res chain seq x y z
N MET A 1 26.81 16.07 17.68
CA MET A 1 26.21 16.09 19.03
C MET A 1 24.73 15.75 19.03
N ILE A 2 23.91 16.18 18.05
CA ILE A 2 22.46 15.84 18.04
C ILE A 2 22.18 14.43 17.46
N TRP A 3 23.00 13.95 16.51
CA TRP A 3 22.81 12.62 15.88
C TRP A 3 23.07 11.42 16.81
N GLU A 4 23.93 11.55 17.83
CA GLU A 4 24.19 10.46 18.81
C GLU A 4 22.98 10.21 19.72
N GLN A 5 22.13 11.23 19.95
CA GLN A 5 20.92 11.08 20.77
C GLN A 5 19.83 10.27 20.06
N ARG A 6 19.86 10.15 18.72
CA ARG A 6 18.91 9.32 17.96
C ARG A 6 19.22 7.82 18.09
N GLN A 7 20.50 7.44 18.23
CA GLN A 7 20.90 6.04 18.42
C GLN A 7 20.69 5.53 19.85
N SER A 8 20.84 6.40 20.87
CA SER A 8 20.69 5.96 22.26
C SER A 8 19.23 5.73 22.72
N LEU A 9 18.25 6.30 22.01
CA LEU A 9 16.82 6.22 22.37
C LEU A 9 16.00 5.15 21.63
N LEU A 10 16.60 4.40 20.68
CA LEU A 10 15.92 3.29 20.00
C LEU A 10 15.89 1.98 20.83
N MET A 11 16.48 1.96 22.03
CA MET A 11 16.43 0.83 22.97
C MET A 11 15.29 0.97 24.00
N ILE A 12 14.06 1.24 23.54
CA ILE A 12 12.87 1.20 24.41
C ILE A 12 12.07 -0.07 24.08
N PRO A 13 11.82 -0.98 25.05
CA PRO A 13 11.01 -2.15 24.81
C PRO A 13 9.54 -1.77 24.56
N VAL A 14 8.96 -2.36 23.50
CA VAL A 14 7.55 -2.17 23.10
C VAL A 14 6.60 -2.62 24.23
N PRO A 15 5.71 -1.75 24.73
CA PRO A 15 4.71 -2.15 25.71
C PRO A 15 3.67 -3.07 25.07
N GLN A 16 3.43 -4.23 25.67
CA GLN A 16 2.34 -5.13 25.29
C GLN A 16 1.01 -4.51 25.76
N THR A 17 0.20 -3.98 24.85
CA THR A 17 -1.15 -3.48 25.15
C THR A 17 -2.19 -4.59 24.98
N GLN A 18 -2.93 -4.88 26.05
CA GLN A 18 -4.12 -5.74 26.06
C GLN A 18 -5.32 -5.02 25.39
N PRO A 19 -6.25 -5.75 24.75
CA PRO A 19 -7.40 -5.14 24.10
C PRO A 19 -8.51 -4.76 25.11
N ASP A 20 -8.93 -3.49 25.04
CA ASP A 20 -10.03 -2.93 25.84
C ASP A 20 -11.41 -3.44 25.41
N ARG A 21 -12.28 -3.64 26.40
CA ARG A 21 -13.67 -4.10 26.25
C ARG A 21 -14.59 -2.98 25.75
N LEU A 22 -15.37 -3.27 24.73
CA LEU A 22 -16.49 -2.45 24.25
C LEU A 22 -17.65 -2.39 25.29
N PRO A 23 -18.33 -1.24 25.45
CA PRO A 23 -19.45 -1.11 26.37
C PRO A 23 -20.78 -1.61 25.77
N THR A 24 -21.61 -2.21 26.62
CA THR A 24 -22.96 -2.72 26.33
C THR A 24 -24.04 -1.63 26.29
N PRO A 25 -25.14 -1.80 25.53
CA PRO A 25 -26.21 -0.80 25.41
C PRO A 25 -27.23 -0.85 26.56
N PRO A 26 -27.99 0.24 26.82
CA PRO A 26 -28.84 0.36 27.99
C PRO A 26 -30.25 -0.26 27.82
N SER A 27 -30.81 -0.67 28.95
CA SER A 27 -32.13 -1.27 29.15
C SER A 27 -33.28 -0.29 28.87
N ARG A 28 -34.29 -0.74 28.10
CA ARG A 28 -35.49 0.03 27.79
C ARG A 28 -36.59 -0.21 28.84
N HIS A 29 -37.12 0.89 29.36
CA HIS A 29 -38.18 0.95 30.37
C HIS A 29 -39.51 0.36 29.88
N ARG A 30 -40.21 -0.22 30.86
CA ARG A 30 -41.55 -0.82 30.83
C ARG A 30 -42.61 0.28 30.83
N LEU A 31 -43.50 0.28 29.83
CA LEU A 31 -44.79 0.98 29.90
C LEU A 31 -45.90 -0.07 29.93
N ARG A 32 -46.81 0.14 30.88
CA ARG A 32 -48.00 -0.65 31.19
C ARG A 32 -49.20 0.03 30.52
N SER A 33 -50.05 -0.74 29.87
CA SER A 33 -51.45 -0.36 29.62
C SER A 33 -52.32 -1.59 29.77
N ASP A 34 -53.25 -1.51 30.71
CA ASP A 34 -54.31 -2.47 30.98
C ASP A 34 -55.29 -2.56 29.80
N GLY A 35 -56.07 -3.65 29.73
CA GLY A 35 -57.36 -3.62 29.02
C GLY A 35 -57.81 -4.90 28.33
N THR A 36 -58.65 -5.65 29.06
CA THR A 36 -59.83 -6.41 28.60
C THR A 36 -59.69 -7.62 27.68
N ALA A 37 -60.19 -8.74 28.21
CA ALA A 37 -60.50 -9.99 27.55
C ALA A 37 -61.76 -9.88 26.67
N GLU A 38 -61.78 -10.59 25.54
CA GLU A 38 -62.95 -11.33 25.01
C GLU A 38 -62.45 -12.46 24.10
N SER A 39 -63.27 -13.50 23.97
CA SER A 39 -62.96 -14.82 23.38
C SER A 39 -63.77 -15.04 22.07
N PRO A 40 -63.85 -16.28 21.55
CA PRO A 40 -63.23 -16.75 20.32
C PRO A 40 -64.18 -16.77 19.10
N LEU A 41 -63.64 -16.94 17.89
CA LEU A 41 -64.13 -17.82 16.80
C LEU A 41 -63.61 -17.38 15.42
N ASN A 42 -63.12 -18.37 14.67
CA ASN A 42 -63.42 -18.63 13.25
C ASN A 42 -63.08 -17.55 12.20
N MET A 43 -62.19 -17.84 11.26
CA MET A 43 -62.55 -17.95 9.83
C MET A 43 -61.34 -18.29 8.96
N ASN A 44 -61.53 -19.23 8.04
CA ASN A 44 -60.67 -19.61 6.94
C ASN A 44 -59.98 -18.43 6.21
N CYS A 45 -58.72 -18.64 5.79
CA CYS A 45 -58.20 -17.96 4.61
C CYS A 45 -57.54 -18.97 3.67
N CYS A 46 -58.10 -19.00 2.46
CA CYS A 46 -57.71 -19.83 1.34
C CYS A 46 -56.22 -19.70 0.98
N CYS A 47 -55.65 -20.84 0.61
CA CYS A 47 -54.46 -20.93 -0.22
C CYS A 47 -54.58 -20.03 -1.46
N GLN A 48 -53.70 -19.03 -1.56
CA GLN A 48 -53.28 -18.47 -2.83
C GLN A 48 -51.76 -18.39 -2.82
N GLY A 49 -51.13 -19.40 -3.42
CA GLY A 49 -49.69 -19.41 -3.66
C GLY A 49 -49.32 -18.35 -4.69
N LEU A 50 -48.53 -17.37 -4.27
CA LEU A 50 -47.82 -16.46 -5.16
C LEU A 50 -46.55 -17.16 -5.68
N PRO A 51 -46.21 -17.03 -6.98
CA PRO A 51 -45.03 -17.68 -7.53
C PRO A 51 -43.75 -17.00 -7.00
N HIS A 52 -43.04 -17.73 -6.13
CA HIS A 52 -41.80 -17.31 -5.47
C HIS A 52 -40.56 -17.39 -6.39
N ASN A 53 -40.66 -16.93 -7.65
CA ASN A 53 -39.58 -17.07 -8.66
C ASN A 53 -38.80 -15.78 -8.98
N GLY A 54 -39.21 -14.61 -8.48
CA GLY A 54 -38.48 -13.34 -8.70
C GLY A 54 -37.16 -13.24 -7.93
N HIS A 55 -37.10 -13.86 -6.75
CA HIS A 55 -35.93 -13.77 -5.87
C HIS A 55 -34.71 -14.53 -6.45
N ARG A 56 -34.91 -15.74 -6.99
CA ARG A 56 -33.83 -16.56 -7.55
C ARG A 56 -33.17 -15.93 -8.78
N SER A 57 -33.96 -15.29 -9.64
CA SER A 57 -33.46 -14.57 -10.82
C SER A 57 -32.64 -13.33 -10.43
N ALA A 58 -33.09 -12.58 -9.42
CA ALA A 58 -32.37 -11.42 -8.91
C ALA A 58 -30.99 -11.80 -8.31
N TRP A 59 -30.90 -12.91 -7.57
CA TRP A 59 -29.62 -13.39 -7.04
C TRP A 59 -28.64 -13.82 -8.12
N ILE A 60 -29.12 -14.40 -9.23
CA ILE A 60 -28.26 -14.77 -10.37
C ILE A 60 -27.68 -13.53 -11.05
N LEU A 61 -28.50 -12.49 -11.27
CA LEU A 61 -28.01 -11.23 -11.86
C LEU A 61 -27.00 -10.52 -10.95
N VAL A 62 -27.27 -10.48 -9.65
CA VAL A 62 -26.31 -9.92 -8.66
C VAL A 62 -25.00 -10.71 -8.67
N LEU A 63 -25.06 -12.05 -8.71
CA LEU A 63 -23.88 -12.90 -8.80
C LEU A 63 -23.08 -12.62 -10.09
N LEU A 64 -23.74 -12.50 -11.24
CA LEU A 64 -23.07 -12.19 -12.51
C LEU A 64 -22.41 -10.80 -12.51
N VAL A 65 -23.04 -9.80 -11.90
CA VAL A 65 -22.45 -8.46 -11.74
C VAL A 65 -21.25 -8.49 -10.79
N ILE A 66 -21.34 -9.21 -9.66
CA ILE A 66 -20.23 -9.36 -8.71
C ILE A 66 -19.07 -10.10 -9.38
N LEU A 67 -19.34 -11.20 -10.08
CA LEU A 67 -18.32 -11.96 -10.81
C LEU A 67 -17.70 -11.13 -11.95
N GLY A 68 -18.51 -10.39 -12.72
CA GLY A 68 -18.03 -9.50 -13.77
C GLY A 68 -17.18 -8.34 -13.23
N SER A 69 -17.59 -7.74 -12.11
CA SER A 69 -16.83 -6.70 -11.40
C SER A 69 -15.50 -7.25 -10.86
N CYS A 70 -15.51 -8.46 -10.33
CA CYS A 70 -14.31 -9.15 -9.83
C CYS A 70 -13.31 -9.46 -10.96
N MET A 71 -13.80 -9.79 -12.16
CA MET A 71 -12.97 -10.08 -13.32
C MET A 71 -12.55 -8.83 -14.12
N HIS A 72 -13.19 -7.69 -13.88
CA HIS A 72 -12.88 -6.41 -14.51
C HIS A 72 -11.40 -5.96 -14.38
N PRO A 73 -10.74 -6.01 -13.21
CA PRO A 73 -9.33 -5.61 -13.09
C PRO A 73 -8.40 -6.50 -13.92
N ILE A 74 -8.68 -7.80 -13.98
CA ILE A 74 -7.90 -8.77 -14.76
C ILE A 74 -8.08 -8.50 -16.26
N LEU A 75 -9.34 -8.32 -16.70
CA LEU A 75 -9.64 -8.02 -18.10
C LEU A 75 -9.01 -6.69 -18.54
N LYS A 76 -9.05 -5.67 -17.68
CA LYS A 76 -8.40 -4.38 -17.92
C LYS A 76 -6.88 -4.52 -18.03
N SER A 77 -6.25 -5.30 -17.15
CA SER A 77 -4.81 -5.58 -17.22
C SER A 77 -4.45 -6.28 -18.53
N ILE A 78 -5.16 -7.35 -18.90
CA ILE A 78 -4.93 -8.07 -20.16
C ILE A 78 -5.09 -7.13 -21.37
N PHE A 79 -6.14 -6.30 -21.39
CA PHE A 79 -6.32 -5.32 -22.45
C PHE A 79 -5.16 -4.32 -22.53
N CYS A 80 -4.69 -3.79 -21.40
CA CYS A 80 -3.52 -2.91 -21.37
C CYS A 80 -2.25 -3.60 -21.88
N HIS A 81 -2.02 -4.87 -21.52
CA HIS A 81 -0.88 -5.66 -22.03
C HIS A 81 -0.97 -5.89 -23.54
N ILE A 82 -2.13 -6.28 -24.06
CA ILE A 82 -2.35 -6.50 -25.50
C ILE A 82 -2.20 -5.18 -26.26
N HIS A 83 -2.84 -4.11 -25.77
CA HIS A 83 -2.72 -2.78 -26.38
C HIS A 83 -1.27 -2.32 -26.39
N SER A 84 -0.56 -2.41 -25.27
CA SER A 84 0.89 -2.12 -25.18
C SER A 84 1.72 -2.93 -26.17
N ALA A 85 1.45 -4.23 -26.33
CA ALA A 85 2.15 -5.07 -27.29
C ALA A 85 1.89 -4.65 -28.74
N ILE A 86 0.69 -4.18 -29.06
CA ILE A 86 0.30 -3.73 -30.41
C ILE A 86 0.81 -2.33 -30.71
N THR A 87 0.66 -1.39 -29.77
CA THR A 87 0.97 0.04 -29.97
C THR A 87 2.40 0.39 -29.60
N GLY A 88 3.14 -0.52 -28.97
CA GLY A 88 4.44 -0.23 -28.37
C GLY A 88 4.36 0.70 -27.16
N SER A 89 3.17 0.95 -26.61
CA SER A 89 2.99 1.84 -25.46
C SER A 89 3.56 1.23 -24.18
N TYR A 90 4.11 2.06 -23.28
CA TYR A 90 4.64 1.62 -22.00
C TYR A 90 3.55 1.16 -21.03
N ILE A 91 3.87 0.18 -20.19
CA ILE A 91 3.00 -0.30 -19.11
C ILE A 91 3.40 0.41 -17.82
N SER A 92 2.52 1.30 -17.37
CA SER A 92 2.65 2.03 -16.11
C SER A 92 2.88 1.10 -14.92
N GLY A 93 3.77 1.51 -14.01
CA GLY A 93 4.05 0.80 -12.75
C GLY A 93 5.01 -0.38 -12.84
N THR A 94 5.60 -0.66 -14.01
CA THR A 94 6.65 -1.69 -14.15
C THR A 94 8.02 -1.25 -13.60
N HIS A 95 8.25 0.07 -13.54
CA HIS A 95 9.44 0.70 -12.98
C HIS A 95 9.07 1.66 -11.86
N SER A 96 10.04 1.93 -10.98
CA SER A 96 9.90 2.85 -9.85
C SER A 96 11.10 3.77 -9.68
N LEU A 97 10.82 4.97 -9.20
CA LEU A 97 11.78 5.87 -8.59
C LEU A 97 11.78 5.63 -7.08
N VAL A 98 12.95 5.49 -6.48
CA VAL A 98 13.11 5.39 -5.02
C VAL A 98 13.88 6.60 -4.53
N PHE A 99 13.32 7.26 -3.53
CA PHE A 99 13.95 8.35 -2.79
C PHE A 99 14.51 7.78 -1.50
N VAL A 100 15.79 8.05 -1.21
CA VAL A 100 16.44 7.60 0.04
C VAL A 100 17.20 8.77 0.64
N ASN A 101 16.87 9.14 1.88
CA ASN A 101 17.63 10.14 2.62
C ASN A 101 18.78 9.49 3.38
N CYS A 102 19.99 10.01 3.17
CA CYS A 102 21.23 9.50 3.77
C CYS A 102 21.88 10.56 4.67
N PRO A 103 22.40 10.20 5.86
CA PRO A 103 22.98 11.15 6.80
C PRO A 103 24.34 11.73 6.37
N ASN A 104 25.05 11.02 5.49
CA ASN A 104 26.36 11.42 5.00
C ASN A 104 26.69 10.81 3.63
N GLU A 105 27.75 11.34 3.02
CA GLU A 105 28.16 10.99 1.66
C GLU A 105 28.71 9.56 1.56
N GLN A 106 29.30 9.04 2.64
CA GLN A 106 29.85 7.69 2.67
C GLN A 106 28.72 6.66 2.51
N ILE A 107 27.68 6.74 3.33
CA ILE A 107 26.50 5.86 3.25
C ILE A 107 25.77 6.03 1.91
N ALA A 108 25.62 7.28 1.44
CA ALA A 108 24.99 7.55 0.14
C ALA A 108 25.73 6.86 -1.01
N LYS A 109 27.07 6.95 -1.05
CA LYS A 109 27.91 6.31 -2.07
C LYS A 109 27.92 4.78 -1.94
N GLU A 110 27.89 4.25 -0.73
CA GLU A 110 27.87 2.81 -0.48
C GLU A 110 26.56 2.17 -0.95
N ILE A 111 25.41 2.81 -0.64
CA ILE A 111 24.10 2.41 -1.17
C ILE A 111 24.12 2.52 -2.70
N ALA A 112 24.55 3.66 -3.25
CA ALA A 112 24.55 3.89 -4.70
C ALA A 112 25.40 2.84 -5.44
N ARG A 113 26.63 2.58 -4.98
CA ARG A 113 27.50 1.59 -5.63
C ARG A 113 26.98 0.17 -5.49
N GLY A 114 26.63 -0.24 -4.27
CA GLY A 114 26.25 -1.63 -4.06
C GLY A 114 24.90 -1.99 -4.69
N THR A 115 23.96 -1.04 -4.84
CA THR A 115 22.71 -1.28 -5.58
C THR A 115 22.97 -1.49 -7.08
N LEU A 116 23.92 -0.76 -7.67
CA LEU A 116 24.33 -0.93 -9.06
C LEU A 116 25.12 -2.23 -9.26
N GLU A 117 26.08 -2.53 -8.39
CA GLU A 117 26.90 -3.75 -8.45
C GLU A 117 26.06 -5.02 -8.33
N LYS A 118 25.04 -4.99 -7.45
CA LYS A 118 24.09 -6.10 -7.27
C LYS A 118 22.99 -6.14 -8.33
N ARG A 119 23.00 -5.20 -9.30
CA ARG A 119 21.97 -5.04 -10.34
C ARG A 119 20.55 -4.87 -9.77
N LEU A 120 20.43 -4.28 -8.58
CA LEU A 120 19.15 -3.93 -7.94
C LEU A 120 18.59 -2.60 -8.44
N ALA A 121 19.41 -1.80 -9.12
CA ALA A 121 19.03 -0.55 -9.74
C ALA A 121 19.82 -0.35 -11.05
N ALA A 122 19.27 0.45 -11.96
CA ALA A 122 19.94 0.77 -13.22
C ALA A 122 20.70 2.11 -13.15
N SER A 123 20.23 3.05 -12.33
CA SER A 123 20.93 4.34 -12.10
C SER A 123 20.59 4.95 -10.75
N VAL A 124 21.50 5.76 -10.24
CA VAL A 124 21.35 6.50 -8.97
C VAL A 124 21.86 7.92 -9.15
N ASN A 125 21.02 8.92 -8.85
CA ASN A 125 21.46 10.29 -8.69
C ASN A 125 21.78 10.55 -7.21
N ILE A 126 22.93 11.16 -6.93
CA ILE A 126 23.31 11.60 -5.59
C ILE A 126 23.17 13.12 -5.57
N MET A 127 22.25 13.63 -4.78
CA MET A 127 22.03 15.07 -4.65
C MET A 127 23.06 15.72 -3.72
N PRO A 128 23.33 17.02 -3.84
CA PRO A 128 24.12 17.76 -2.86
C PRO A 128 23.49 17.69 -1.46
N ARG A 129 24.31 17.94 -0.43
CA ARG A 129 23.83 18.05 0.94
C ARG A 129 22.80 19.17 1.05
N THR A 130 21.62 18.85 1.56
CA THR A 130 20.48 19.77 1.63
C THR A 130 19.89 19.76 3.04
N PRO A 131 19.43 20.91 3.58
CA PRO A 131 18.72 20.92 4.85
C PRO A 131 17.38 20.19 4.76
N VAL A 132 17.05 19.44 5.79
CA VAL A 132 15.80 18.70 5.98
C VAL A 132 15.21 19.09 7.32
N LEU A 133 14.00 19.65 7.29
CA LEU A 133 13.23 20.01 8.47
C LEU A 133 12.29 18.86 8.83
N SER A 134 12.27 18.46 10.10
CA SER A 134 11.42 17.38 10.60
C SER A 134 10.90 17.72 12.00
N ILE A 135 9.82 17.05 12.42
CA ILE A 135 9.29 17.19 13.78
C ILE A 135 9.83 16.04 14.62
N TRP A 136 10.51 16.36 15.71
CA TRP A 136 10.98 15.40 16.70
C TRP A 136 10.67 15.91 18.10
N ASN A 137 10.09 15.06 18.95
CA ASN A 137 9.64 15.43 20.30
C ASN A 137 8.80 16.73 20.40
N GLY A 138 8.05 17.05 19.34
CA GLY A 138 7.19 18.24 19.30
C GLY A 138 7.91 19.53 18.87
N GLU A 139 9.22 19.47 18.57
CA GLU A 139 10.01 20.60 18.09
C GLU A 139 10.41 20.39 16.62
N ILE A 140 10.61 21.50 15.90
CA ILE A 140 11.16 21.46 14.54
C ILE A 140 12.66 21.34 14.65
N GLU A 141 13.19 20.23 14.14
CA GLU A 141 14.61 19.98 14.03
C GLU A 141 15.07 20.14 12.58
N GLU A 142 16.22 20.79 12.40
CA GLU A 142 16.90 20.88 11.12
C GLU A 142 18.10 19.93 11.10
N SER A 143 18.16 19.10 10.07
CA SER A 143 19.29 18.20 9.80
C SER A 143 19.81 18.43 8.38
N THR A 144 20.99 17.91 8.06
CA THR A 144 21.53 17.99 6.70
C THR A 144 21.76 16.61 6.13
N GLU A 145 21.05 16.29 5.06
CA GLU A 145 21.01 14.95 4.48
C GLU A 145 21.36 15.00 2.99
N ILE A 146 21.58 13.82 2.42
CA ILE A 146 21.84 13.59 1.00
C ILE A 146 20.71 12.73 0.46
N LEU A 147 19.97 13.27 -0.52
CA LEU A 147 18.92 12.55 -1.20
C LEU A 147 19.51 11.70 -2.33
N LEU A 148 19.23 10.41 -2.31
CA LEU A 148 19.40 9.52 -3.46
C LEU A 148 18.11 9.43 -4.25
N ILE A 149 18.23 9.44 -5.58
CA ILE A 149 17.13 9.15 -6.50
C ILE A 149 17.53 7.94 -7.34
N ILE A 150 16.96 6.79 -7.04
CA ILE A 150 17.30 5.49 -7.60
C ILE A 150 16.23 5.10 -8.61
N ARG A 151 16.63 4.63 -9.80
CA ARG A 151 15.71 4.09 -10.83
C ARG A 151 15.90 2.59 -10.95
N SER A 152 14.80 1.86 -10.80
CA SER A 152 14.81 0.40 -10.86
C SER A 152 13.45 -0.15 -11.32
N LYS A 153 13.39 -1.47 -11.51
CA LYS A 153 12.14 -2.21 -11.71
C LYS A 153 11.33 -2.25 -10.42
N THR A 154 10.02 -2.13 -10.55
CA THR A 154 9.10 -2.27 -9.41
C THR A 154 9.21 -3.65 -8.78
N SER A 155 9.50 -4.70 -9.56
CA SER A 155 9.71 -6.05 -9.03
C SER A 155 10.95 -6.19 -8.14
N MET A 156 11.94 -5.29 -8.25
CA MET A 156 13.17 -5.32 -7.45
C MET A 156 13.04 -4.57 -6.12
N MET A 157 11.92 -3.88 -5.86
CA MET A 157 11.75 -3.09 -4.65
C MET A 157 12.00 -3.87 -3.35
N PRO A 158 11.53 -5.12 -3.18
CA PRO A 158 11.80 -5.88 -1.95
C PRO A 158 13.29 -6.10 -1.68
N GLU A 159 14.06 -6.49 -2.69
CA GLU A 159 15.50 -6.72 -2.59
C GLU A 159 16.26 -5.41 -2.41
N LEU A 160 15.90 -4.37 -3.16
CA LEU A 160 16.47 -3.03 -3.04
C LEU A 160 16.28 -2.45 -1.64
N PHE A 161 15.07 -2.54 -1.08
CA PHE A 161 14.77 -2.07 0.27
C PHE A 161 15.49 -2.88 1.34
N ALA A 162 15.61 -4.19 1.16
CA ALA A 162 16.40 -5.03 2.07
C ALA A 162 17.87 -4.61 2.08
N TYR A 163 18.44 -4.33 0.91
CA TYR A 163 19.81 -3.86 0.80
C TYR A 163 20.01 -2.47 1.42
N ILE A 164 19.11 -1.52 1.18
CA ILE A 164 19.18 -0.19 1.79
C ILE A 164 19.15 -0.32 3.31
N ARG A 165 18.22 -1.08 3.89
CA ARG A 165 18.16 -1.33 5.34
C ARG A 165 19.43 -1.98 5.90
N PHE A 166 20.06 -2.86 5.15
CA PHE A 166 21.29 -3.53 5.58
C PHE A 166 22.48 -2.56 5.67
N VAL A 167 22.60 -1.63 4.73
CA VAL A 167 23.71 -0.65 4.70
C VAL A 167 23.44 0.57 5.58
N HIS A 168 22.17 0.98 5.69
CA HIS A 168 21.82 2.22 6.36
C HIS A 168 22.03 2.15 7.87
N ILE A 169 22.60 3.20 8.46
CA ILE A 169 22.96 3.23 9.89
C ILE A 169 21.76 3.41 10.83
N PHE A 170 20.62 3.87 10.32
CA PHE A 170 19.39 4.04 11.08
C PHE A 170 18.55 2.77 10.98
N GLU A 171 17.95 2.37 12.09
CA GLU A 171 17.02 1.24 12.17
C GLU A 171 15.82 1.42 11.23
N THR A 172 15.29 2.65 11.19
CA THR A 172 14.20 3.05 10.30
C THR A 172 14.71 4.12 9.33
N PRO A 173 15.35 3.72 8.22
CA PRO A 173 15.76 4.66 7.17
C PRO A 173 14.56 5.29 6.49
N ASP A 174 14.68 6.56 6.10
CA ASP A 174 13.68 7.27 5.31
C ASP A 174 13.88 6.97 3.82
N PHE A 175 13.06 6.07 3.29
CA PHE A 175 12.94 5.86 1.86
C PHE A 175 11.52 5.52 1.42
N ILE A 176 11.17 5.94 0.20
CA ILE A 176 9.87 5.69 -0.42
C ILE A 176 10.04 5.40 -1.91
N SER A 177 9.13 4.60 -2.49
CA SER A 177 9.08 4.34 -3.93
C SER A 177 7.84 4.96 -4.57
N VAL A 178 8.02 5.53 -5.75
CA VAL A 178 6.95 6.06 -6.60
C VAL A 178 6.97 5.34 -7.94
N PRO A 179 5.85 4.75 -8.40
CA PRO A 179 5.78 4.09 -9.70
C PRO A 179 5.94 5.11 -10.84
N ILE A 180 6.65 4.71 -11.90
CA ILE A 180 6.78 5.48 -13.12
C ILE A 180 5.58 5.17 -14.01
N ASP A 181 4.78 6.21 -14.30
CA ASP A 181 3.61 6.10 -15.17
C ASP A 181 3.97 6.19 -16.66
N GLN A 182 4.89 7.09 -17.01
CA GLN A 182 5.28 7.41 -18.39
C GLN A 182 6.77 7.78 -18.46
N GLY A 183 7.37 7.63 -19.64
CA GLY A 183 8.77 8.00 -19.88
C GLY A 183 9.23 7.63 -21.28
N ASN A 184 10.52 7.88 -21.55
CA ASN A 184 11.14 7.44 -22.79
C ASN A 184 11.23 5.89 -22.81
N LEU A 185 10.64 5.27 -23.82
CA LEU A 185 10.56 3.81 -23.96
C LEU A 185 11.93 3.13 -24.02
N ASP A 186 12.87 3.72 -24.74
CA ASP A 186 14.21 3.14 -24.93
C ASP A 186 15.00 3.22 -23.63
N TYR A 187 14.83 4.30 -22.86
CA TYR A 187 15.41 4.42 -21.53
C TYR A 187 14.84 3.38 -20.56
N LEU A 188 13.52 3.19 -20.55
CA LEU A 188 12.86 2.19 -19.70
C LEU A 188 13.30 0.78 -20.10
N LYS A 189 13.32 0.43 -21.38
CA LYS A 189 13.90 -0.84 -21.88
C LYS A 189 15.35 -1.05 -21.43
N MET A 190 16.16 0.01 -21.41
CA MET A 190 17.54 -0.07 -20.94
C MET A 190 17.63 -0.42 -19.46
N ILE A 191 16.78 0.17 -18.60
CA ILE A 191 16.64 -0.25 -17.20
C ILE A 191 16.37 -1.76 -17.15
N GLU A 192 15.55 -2.27 -18.08
CA GLU A 192 15.16 -3.66 -18.04
C GLU A 192 16.30 -4.61 -18.34
N ASN A 193 17.08 -4.27 -19.36
CA ASN A 193 18.20 -5.07 -19.81
C ASN A 193 19.29 -5.13 -18.74
N VAL A 194 19.62 -4.00 -18.11
CA VAL A 194 20.68 -3.93 -17.08
C VAL A 194 20.34 -4.76 -15.83
N ILE A 195 19.06 -4.84 -15.47
CA ILE A 195 18.60 -5.56 -14.27
C ILE A 195 18.29 -7.04 -14.55
N SER A 196 17.96 -7.43 -15.79
CA SER A 196 17.55 -8.82 -16.14
C SER A 196 18.69 -9.81 -16.35
N GLU A 197 19.91 -9.34 -16.63
CA GLU A 197 21.05 -10.22 -16.92
C GLU A 197 21.63 -10.84 -15.63
N LYS A 198 21.02 -11.93 -15.13
CA LYS A 198 21.55 -12.70 -13.99
C LYS A 198 22.13 -14.03 -14.44
#